data_AF-H9M9S1-F1
#
_entry.id   AF-H9M9S1-F1
#
_cell.length_a   1.000
_cell.length_b   1.000
_cell.length_c   1.000
_cell.angle_alpha   90.00
_cell.angle_beta   90.00
_cell.angle_gamma   90.00
#
_symmetry.space_group_name_H-M   'P 1'
#
loop_
_entity.id
_entity.type
_entity.pdbx_description
1 polymer ?
#
loop_
_entity_poly.entity_id
_entity_poly.type
_entity_poly.pdbx_seq_one_letter_code
_entity_poly.pdbx_strand_id
1 'polypeptide(L)'
;SRLLPGKEVLTDVDDDVLLELIHVRRAVETCDSSISAPSIAFVSKMFAIPVNMLPHKGPGGEILNMLVEELGVGETDAGHQECFLAFARVFSGVISIGQKLLVLSSAYNPLKKEPQHKHVQEAKVQALYLMMGRGLE
;
A
#
# COMPACT_ATOMS: atom_id res chain seq x y z
N SER A 1 3.89 27.07 -2.67
CA SER A 1 3.82 26.15 -1.52
C SER A 1 4.99 25.17 -1.62
N ARG A 2 5.82 25.02 -0.58
CA ARG A 2 7.08 24.22 -0.59
C ARG A 2 6.87 22.71 -0.34
N LEU A 3 5.62 22.24 -0.34
CA LEU A 3 5.30 20.88 0.12
C LEU A 3 5.35 19.82 -0.98
N LEU A 4 5.40 20.24 -2.25
CA LEU A 4 5.40 19.30 -3.37
C LEU A 4 6.66 19.45 -4.20
N PRO A 5 7.20 18.33 -4.72
CA PRO A 5 8.28 18.37 -5.69
C PRO A 5 7.92 19.24 -6.88
N GLY A 6 8.95 19.81 -7.49
CA GLY A 6 8.85 20.44 -8.81
C GLY A 6 8.28 19.46 -9.84
N LYS A 7 7.69 20.00 -10.90
CA LYS A 7 7.21 19.19 -12.02
C LYS A 7 8.36 19.02 -13.01
N GLU A 8 8.80 17.80 -13.21
CA GLU A 8 9.72 17.40 -14.27
C GLU A 8 9.00 16.40 -15.16
N VAL A 9 8.85 16.73 -16.44
CA VAL A 9 8.15 15.93 -17.44
C VAL A 9 9.04 15.83 -18.66
N LEU A 10 9.14 14.64 -19.25
CA LEU A 10 9.86 14.45 -20.51
C LEU A 10 9.09 15.15 -21.66
N THR A 11 9.80 15.59 -22.70
CA THR A 11 9.19 16.34 -23.81
C THR A 11 8.22 15.51 -24.65
N ASP A 12 8.36 14.18 -24.61
CA ASP A 12 7.66 13.24 -25.50
C ASP A 12 6.68 12.35 -24.73
N VAL A 13 6.05 12.89 -23.66
CA VAL A 13 5.04 12.16 -22.88
C VAL A 13 3.69 12.25 -23.58
N ASP A 14 2.98 11.12 -23.63
CA ASP A 14 1.61 11.03 -24.12
C ASP A 14 0.68 11.97 -23.33
N ASP A 15 -0.22 12.67 -24.03
CA ASP A 15 -1.16 13.61 -23.42
C ASP A 15 -2.06 12.93 -22.37
N ASP A 16 -2.44 11.67 -22.56
CA ASP A 16 -3.27 10.92 -21.61
C ASP A 16 -2.50 10.67 -20.30
N VAL A 17 -1.22 10.32 -20.40
CA VAL A 17 -0.34 10.13 -19.24
C VAL A 17 -0.12 11.47 -18.51
N LEU A 18 0.01 12.56 -19.25
CA LEU A 18 0.15 13.89 -18.67
C LEU A 18 -1.11 14.30 -17.89
N LEU A 19 -2.30 14.03 -18.43
CA LEU A 19 -3.57 14.28 -17.75
C LEU A 19 -3.69 13.46 -16.47
N GLU A 20 -3.31 12.18 -16.51
CA GLU A 20 -3.29 11.31 -15.33
C GLU A 20 -2.32 11.84 -14.25
N LEU A 21 -1.11 12.25 -14.63
CA LEU A 21 -0.13 12.83 -13.70
C LEU A 21 -0.65 14.11 -13.03
N ILE A 22 -1.34 14.97 -13.79
CA ILE A 22 -1.97 16.18 -13.25
C ILE A 22 -3.08 15.79 -12.26
N HIS A 23 -3.90 14.80 -12.60
CA HIS A 23 -4.97 14.32 -11.74
C HIS A 23 -4.43 13.73 -10.43
N VAL A 24 -3.46 12.82 -10.50
CA VAL A 24 -2.81 12.21 -9.32
C VAL A 24 -2.18 13.27 -8.43
N ARG A 25 -1.46 14.23 -9.02
CA ARG A 25 -0.86 15.32 -8.27
C ARG A 25 -1.92 16.14 -7.52
N ARG A 26 -3.03 16.48 -8.17
CA ARG A 26 -4.12 17.23 -7.56
C ARG A 26 -4.79 16.44 -6.43
N ALA A 27 -4.96 15.13 -6.60
CA ALA A 27 -5.54 14.25 -5.58
C ALA A 27 -4.68 14.25 -4.31
N VAL A 28 -3.35 14.15 -4.45
CA VAL A 28 -2.41 14.25 -3.31
C VAL A 28 -2.40 15.66 -2.71
N GLU A 29 -2.44 16.70 -3.54
CA GLU A 29 -2.49 18.10 -3.12
C GLU A 29 -3.67 18.42 -2.22
N THR A 30 -4.82 17.80 -2.49
CA THR A 30 -6.09 18.07 -1.81
C THR A 30 -6.46 17.03 -0.76
N CYS A 31 -5.64 15.97 -0.60
CA CYS A 31 -5.96 14.82 0.23
C CYS A 31 -7.34 14.23 -0.14
N ASP A 32 -7.59 14.04 -1.43
CA ASP A 32 -8.87 13.56 -1.93
C ASP A 32 -9.15 12.15 -1.39
N SER A 33 -10.24 11.99 -0.64
CA SER A 33 -10.64 10.74 0.01
C SER A 33 -11.81 10.04 -0.71
N SER A 34 -12.14 10.48 -1.92
CA SER A 34 -13.16 9.82 -2.74
C SER A 34 -12.68 8.46 -3.25
N ILE A 35 -13.61 7.52 -3.44
CA ILE A 35 -13.33 6.20 -4.01
C ILE A 35 -12.89 6.28 -5.48
N SER A 36 -13.22 7.38 -6.16
CA SER A 36 -12.81 7.67 -7.54
C SER A 36 -11.39 8.23 -7.63
N ALA A 37 -10.80 8.67 -6.52
CA ALA A 37 -9.45 9.23 -6.52
C ALA A 37 -8.39 8.11 -6.53
N PRO A 38 -7.22 8.36 -7.17
CA PRO A 38 -6.12 7.40 -7.17
C PRO A 38 -5.61 7.17 -5.75
N SER A 39 -5.43 5.89 -5.39
CA SER A 39 -4.95 5.47 -4.08
C SER A 39 -3.43 5.61 -4.00
N ILE A 40 -2.93 6.60 -3.25
CA ILE A 40 -1.50 6.86 -3.07
C ILE A 40 -1.17 6.75 -1.58
N ALA A 41 -0.24 5.87 -1.24
CA ALA A 41 0.21 5.67 0.13
C ALA A 41 1.74 5.55 0.22
N PHE A 42 2.29 5.91 1.37
CA PHE A 42 3.69 5.75 1.68
C PHE A 42 3.87 4.87 2.91
N VAL A 43 4.57 3.76 2.74
CA VAL A 43 4.98 2.86 3.83
C VAL A 43 6.21 3.47 4.49
N SER A 44 6.07 3.84 5.76
CA SER A 44 7.16 4.47 6.53
C SER A 44 7.90 3.49 7.42
N LYS A 45 7.23 2.42 7.84
CA LYS A 45 7.81 1.36 8.69
C LYS A 45 7.20 0.02 8.31
N MET A 46 7.98 -1.02 8.56
CA MET A 46 7.49 -2.39 8.61
C MET A 46 7.88 -2.98 9.95
N PHE A 47 7.01 -3.79 10.55
CA PHE A 47 7.31 -4.51 11.78
C PHE A 47 6.82 -5.94 11.68
N ALA A 48 7.61 -6.86 12.24
CA ALA A 48 7.25 -8.26 12.35
C ALA A 48 6.24 -8.41 13.50
N ILE A 49 5.22 -9.24 13.28
CA ILE A 49 4.25 -9.64 14.30
C ILE A 49 4.01 -11.14 14.20
N PRO A 50 4.02 -11.88 15.32
CA PRO A 50 3.58 -13.26 15.33
C PRO A 50 2.13 -13.36 14.84
N VAL A 51 1.84 -14.29 13.94
CA VAL A 51 0.52 -14.44 13.31
C VAL A 51 -0.57 -14.69 14.35
N ASN A 52 -0.25 -15.34 15.47
CA ASN A 52 -1.18 -15.57 16.58
C ASN A 52 -1.51 -14.30 17.42
N MET A 53 -0.81 -13.19 17.19
CA MET A 53 -1.10 -11.88 17.80
C MET A 53 -1.91 -10.97 16.87
N LEU A 54 -2.21 -11.40 15.64
CA LEU A 54 -3.08 -10.65 14.75
C LEU A 54 -4.53 -10.70 15.26
N PRO A 55 -5.28 -9.60 15.11
CA PRO A 55 -6.71 -9.62 15.36
C PRO A 55 -7.42 -10.65 14.47
N HIS A 56 -8.12 -11.61 15.08
CA HIS A 56 -8.87 -12.64 14.35
C HIS A 56 -10.28 -12.19 13.95
N LYS A 57 -10.70 -11.01 14.39
CA LYS A 57 -12.00 -10.41 14.10
C LYS A 57 -11.78 -8.98 13.65
N GLY A 58 -12.32 -8.63 12.47
CA GLY A 58 -12.35 -7.24 12.02
C GLY A 58 -13.32 -6.41 12.88
N PRO A 59 -13.31 -5.07 12.73
CA PRO A 59 -14.20 -4.17 13.46
C PRO A 59 -15.70 -4.43 13.21
N GLY A 60 -16.04 -5.12 12.12
CA GLY A 60 -17.41 -5.59 11.80
C GLY A 60 -17.75 -7.00 12.28
N GLY A 61 -16.86 -7.68 13.03
CA GLY A 61 -17.04 -9.06 13.48
C GLY A 61 -16.76 -10.13 12.42
N GLU A 62 -16.25 -9.73 11.25
CA GLU A 62 -15.80 -10.66 10.20
C GLU A 62 -14.59 -11.48 10.65
N ILE A 63 -14.61 -12.78 10.38
CA ILE A 63 -13.58 -13.72 10.81
C ILE A 63 -12.43 -13.68 9.82
N LEU A 64 -11.23 -13.28 10.27
CA LEU A 64 -10.01 -13.24 9.45
C LEU A 64 -9.24 -14.57 9.44
N ASN A 65 -9.84 -15.66 9.94
CA ASN A 65 -9.18 -16.98 10.04
C ASN A 65 -8.63 -17.49 8.70
N MET A 66 -9.30 -17.19 7.58
CA MET A 66 -8.81 -17.57 6.24
C MET A 66 -7.41 -16.99 5.93
N LEU A 67 -7.13 -15.76 6.37
CA LEU A 67 -5.82 -15.12 6.17
C LEU A 67 -4.75 -15.74 7.05
N VAL A 68 -5.10 -16.08 8.29
CA VAL A 68 -4.20 -16.75 9.24
C VAL A 68 -3.82 -18.14 8.75
N GLU A 69 -4.76 -18.86 8.14
CA GLU A 69 -4.50 -20.16 7.50
C GLU A 69 -3.61 -20.01 6.27
N GLU A 70 -3.86 -19.07 5.36
CA GLU A 70 -2.98 -18.79 4.20
C GLU A 70 -1.56 -18.37 4.63
N LEU A 71 -1.46 -17.52 5.65
CA LEU A 71 -0.20 -17.10 6.26
C LEU A 71 0.46 -18.24 7.06
N GLY A 72 -0.25 -19.35 7.29
CA GLY A 72 0.08 -20.47 8.17
C GLY A 72 0.65 -21.73 7.49
N VAL A 73 0.63 -21.81 6.14
CA VAL A 73 0.97 -23.04 5.38
C VAL A 73 2.49 -23.18 5.10
N GLY A 74 3.34 -22.62 5.95
CA GLY A 74 4.80 -22.76 5.83
C GLY A 74 5.31 -23.90 6.69
N GLU A 75 5.99 -24.90 6.11
CA GLU A 75 6.63 -26.01 6.83
C GLU A 75 7.84 -25.55 7.69
N THR A 76 7.58 -24.73 8.70
CA THR A 76 8.56 -24.29 9.69
C THR A 76 7.95 -24.39 11.09
N ASP A 77 8.77 -24.79 12.06
CA ASP A 77 8.40 -25.12 13.44
C ASP A 77 7.19 -24.33 13.97
N ALA A 78 6.15 -25.09 14.32
CA ALA A 78 4.77 -24.67 14.59
C ALA A 78 4.56 -23.78 15.83
N GLY A 79 5.34 -22.71 16.01
CA GLY A 79 5.23 -21.80 17.15
C GLY A 79 5.51 -20.33 16.88
N HIS A 80 6.12 -19.96 15.75
CA HIS A 80 6.59 -18.57 15.53
C HIS A 80 6.45 -18.12 14.07
N GLN A 81 5.31 -18.38 13.43
CA GLN A 81 5.07 -17.79 12.12
C GLN A 81 4.90 -16.29 12.28
N GLU A 82 5.84 -15.52 11.75
CA GLU A 82 5.82 -14.06 11.76
C GLU A 82 5.34 -13.54 10.41
N CYS A 83 4.54 -12.49 10.41
CA CYS A 83 4.24 -11.72 9.21
C CYS A 83 4.71 -10.27 9.38
N PHE A 84 4.88 -9.56 8.28
CA PHE A 84 5.26 -8.15 8.31
C PHE A 84 4.06 -7.26 8.04
N LEU A 85 3.79 -6.33 8.95
CA LEU A 85 2.80 -5.28 8.76
C LEU A 85 3.46 -3.99 8.28
N ALA A 86 2.92 -3.44 7.21
CA ALA A 86 3.34 -2.14 6.68
C ALA A 86 2.55 -1.01 7.35
N PHE A 87 3.26 -0.09 8.00
CA PHE A 87 2.68 1.13 8.54
C PHE A 87 2.72 2.23 7.47
N ALA A 88 1.57 2.48 6.86
CA ALA A 88 1.42 3.40 5.74
C ALA A 88 0.60 4.64 6.09
N ARG A 89 0.94 5.78 5.47
CA ARG A 89 0.06 6.95 5.39
C ARG A 89 -0.55 7.00 4.01
N VAL A 90 -1.87 7.07 3.95
CA VAL A 90 -2.62 7.35 2.71
C VAL A 90 -2.61 8.87 2.48
N PHE A 91 -2.20 9.29 1.28
CA PHE A 91 -2.19 10.68 0.85
C PHE A 91 -3.37 11.03 -0.06
N SER A 92 -3.92 10.06 -0.77
CA SER A 92 -5.16 10.20 -1.56
C SER A 92 -5.81 8.84 -1.78
N GLY A 93 -7.10 8.85 -2.12
CA GLY A 93 -7.94 7.69 -2.39
C GLY A 93 -8.32 6.91 -1.14
N VAL A 94 -8.86 5.71 -1.36
CA VAL A 94 -9.28 4.77 -0.32
C VAL A 94 -8.67 3.40 -0.62
N ILE A 95 -8.00 2.80 0.36
CA ILE A 95 -7.48 1.44 0.25
C ILE A 95 -8.47 0.48 0.89
N SER A 96 -8.87 -0.56 0.16
CA SER A 96 -9.80 -1.60 0.64
C SER A 96 -9.19 -3.00 0.59
N ILE A 97 -9.69 -3.91 1.42
CA ILE A 97 -9.29 -5.32 1.39
C ILE A 97 -9.62 -5.92 0.02
N GLY A 98 -8.70 -6.71 -0.53
CA GLY A 98 -8.80 -7.32 -1.84
C GLY A 98 -8.29 -6.44 -2.99
N GLN A 99 -8.05 -5.15 -2.76
CA GLN A 99 -7.50 -4.25 -3.76
C GLN A 99 -6.07 -4.63 -4.14
N LYS A 100 -5.76 -4.56 -5.44
CA LYS A 100 -4.41 -4.71 -5.97
C LYS A 100 -3.73 -3.33 -6.03
N LEU A 101 -2.54 -3.24 -5.47
CA LEU A 101 -1.73 -2.03 -5.42
C LEU A 101 -0.36 -2.30 -6.05
N LEU A 102 0.23 -1.26 -6.65
CA LEU A 102 1.59 -1.29 -7.14
C LEU A 102 2.53 -0.75 -6.06
N VAL A 103 3.46 -1.59 -5.62
CA VAL A 103 4.52 -1.24 -4.67
C VAL A 103 5.75 -0.83 -5.44
N LEU A 104 6.16 0.43 -5.28
CA LEU A 104 7.33 1.00 -5.91
C LEU A 104 8.54 0.86 -4.98
N SER A 105 9.65 0.33 -5.50
CA SER A 105 10.90 0.28 -4.72
C SER A 105 11.56 1.65 -4.65
N SER A 106 12.52 1.82 -3.73
CA SER A 106 13.31 3.06 -3.61
C SER A 106 14.17 3.35 -4.86
N ALA A 107 14.41 2.35 -5.69
CA ALA A 107 15.16 2.50 -6.95
C ALA A 107 14.24 2.80 -8.15
N TYR A 108 12.93 2.84 -7.96
CA TYR A 108 11.99 3.19 -9.02
C TYR A 108 12.24 4.62 -9.51
N ASN A 109 12.43 4.77 -10.82
CA ASN A 109 12.59 6.07 -11.45
C ASN A 109 11.63 6.17 -12.65
N PRO A 110 10.59 7.03 -12.59
CA PRO A 110 9.59 7.15 -13.65
C PRO A 110 10.15 7.75 -14.96
N LEU A 111 11.32 8.39 -14.92
CA LEU A 111 11.98 8.96 -16.10
C LEU A 111 12.82 7.92 -16.86
N LYS A 112 13.11 6.76 -16.26
CA LYS A 112 13.87 5.68 -16.90
C LYS A 112 12.89 4.64 -17.47
N LYS A 113 13.02 4.35 -18.76
CA LYS A 113 12.30 3.27 -19.44
C LYS A 113 12.93 1.91 -19.11
N GLU A 114 12.93 1.52 -17.84
CA GLU A 114 13.36 0.18 -17.39
C GLU A 114 12.18 -0.82 -17.52
N PRO A 115 12.46 -2.14 -17.63
CA PRO A 115 11.39 -3.14 -17.66
C PRO A 115 10.49 -3.00 -16.43
N GLN A 116 9.17 -2.97 -16.69
CA GLN A 116 8.13 -2.59 -15.72
C GLN A 116 8.22 -3.36 -14.39
N HIS A 117 8.75 -4.59 -14.39
CA HIS A 117 8.74 -5.48 -13.22
C HIS A 117 9.96 -5.37 -12.30
N LYS A 118 11.00 -4.61 -12.66
CA LYS A 118 12.24 -4.62 -11.86
C LYS A 118 12.12 -3.86 -10.54
N HIS A 119 11.33 -2.79 -10.55
CA HIS A 119 11.18 -1.88 -9.41
C HIS A 119 9.71 -1.64 -9.03
N VAL A 120 8.81 -2.42 -9.61
CA VAL A 120 7.36 -2.38 -9.35
C VAL A 120 6.88 -3.80 -9.08
N GLN A 121 6.16 -3.98 -7.99
CA GLN A 121 5.55 -5.25 -7.62
C GLN A 121 4.05 -5.06 -7.37
N GLU A 122 3.22 -5.96 -7.89
CA GLU A 122 1.80 -5.98 -7.55
C GLU A 122 1.62 -6.69 -6.20
N ALA A 123 0.87 -6.07 -5.29
CA ALA A 123 0.51 -6.61 -3.99
C ALA A 123 -1.00 -6.52 -3.77
N LYS A 124 -1.61 -7.59 -3.27
CA LYS A 124 -3.02 -7.60 -2.87
C LYS A 124 -3.13 -7.23 -1.39
N VAL A 125 -4.00 -6.29 -1.06
CA VAL A 125 -4.30 -5.94 0.33
C VAL A 125 -5.07 -7.09 0.97
N GLN A 126 -4.41 -7.82 1.86
CA GLN A 126 -5.00 -8.95 2.58
C GLN A 126 -5.82 -8.50 3.78
N ALA A 127 -5.27 -7.58 4.57
CA ALA A 127 -5.92 -7.01 5.74
C ALA A 127 -5.50 -5.56 5.94
N LEU A 128 -6.34 -4.81 6.65
CA LEU A 128 -6.08 -3.44 7.08
C LEU A 128 -6.35 -3.39 8.59
N TYR A 129 -5.44 -2.76 9.33
CA TYR A 129 -5.53 -2.64 10.78
C TYR A 129 -5.34 -1.20 11.21
N LEU A 130 -6.03 -0.80 12.27
CA LEU A 130 -5.79 0.44 12.97
C LEU A 130 -4.85 0.19 14.16
N MET A 131 -3.74 0.93 14.23
CA MET A 131 -2.82 0.87 15.36
C MET A 131 -3.35 1.68 16.54
N MET A 132 -3.71 0.99 17.62
CA MET A 132 -4.29 1.59 18.84
C MET A 132 -3.33 1.42 20.02
N GLY A 133 -2.31 2.28 20.08
CA GLY A 133 -1.28 2.25 21.13
C GLY A 133 -0.40 1.00 21.01
N ARG A 134 -0.59 0.03 21.92
CA ARG A 134 0.13 -1.27 21.90
C ARG A 134 -0.66 -2.38 21.19
N GLY A 135 -1.90 -2.11 20.77
CA GLY A 135 -2.78 -3.06 20.11
C GLY A 135 -3.01 -2.76 18.63
N LEU A 136 -3.60 -3.73 17.95
CA LEU A 136 -4.13 -3.65 16.59
C LEU A 136 -5.63 -3.94 16.63
N GLU A 137 -6.42 -3.23 15.85
CA GLU A 137 -7.86 -3.45 15.63
C GLU A 137 -8.16 -3.60 14.15
#